data_AF-A0A7Z9Y5F8-F1
#
_entry.id   AF-A0A7Z9Y5F8-F1
#
_cell.length_a   1.000
_cell.length_b   1.000
_cell.length_c   1.000
_cell.angle_alpha   90.00
_cell.angle_beta   90.00
_cell.angle_gamma   90.00
#
_symmetry.space_group_name_H-M   'P 1'
#
loop_
_entity.id
_entity.type
_entity.pdbx_description
1 polymer ?
#
loop_
_entity_poly.entity_id
_entity_poly.type
_entity_poly.pdbx_seq_one_letter_code
_entity_poly.pdbx_strand_id
1 'polypeptide(L)'
;SDEFRYMIKHPGPSPDFADWCIKRKIKWLAIDCVAMEHPMNTIQRLWHPKTFEEANQKLIDQFGQDWDEMYPLDKYYQDMHLNLFPKGIVHAENLGMDIARAENGRYFIAAFIQKGMELASCWGRFVAFK
;
A
#
# COMPACT_ATOMS: atom_id res chain seq x y z
N SER A 1 -15.77 2.45 14.69
CA SER A 1 -14.70 2.17 13.72
C SER A 1 -14.18 0.77 13.98
N ASP A 2 -13.85 0.01 12.94
CA ASP A 2 -13.18 -1.28 13.07
C ASP A 2 -11.70 -1.08 12.71
N GLU A 3 -10.89 -0.79 13.73
CA GLU A 3 -9.45 -0.54 13.58
C GLU A 3 -8.73 -1.79 13.08
N PHE A 4 -9.15 -2.98 13.56
CA PHE A 4 -8.54 -4.23 13.13
C PHE A 4 -8.73 -4.44 11.62
N ARG A 5 -9.93 -4.16 11.11
CA ARG A 5 -10.19 -4.19 9.66
C ARG A 5 -9.30 -3.20 8.92
N TYR A 6 -9.19 -1.96 9.41
CA TYR A 6 -8.43 -0.90 8.73
C TYR A 6 -6.91 -1.16 8.75
N MET A 7 -6.38 -1.72 9.84
CA MET A 7 -4.95 -1.97 9.99
C MET A 7 -4.49 -3.31 9.41
N ILE A 8 -5.32 -4.37 9.50
CA ILE A 8 -4.88 -5.75 9.21
C ILE A 8 -5.59 -6.36 8.00
N LYS A 9 -6.82 -5.94 7.69
CA LYS A 9 -7.63 -6.50 6.59
C LYS A 9 -7.77 -5.53 5.40
N HIS A 10 -6.84 -4.59 5.25
CA HIS A 10 -6.84 -3.66 4.13
C HIS A 10 -6.24 -4.29 2.87
N PRO A 11 -6.64 -3.84 1.67
CA PRO A 11 -6.10 -4.37 0.43
C PRO A 11 -4.64 -3.95 0.23
N GLY A 12 -3.98 -4.62 -0.72
CA GLY A 12 -2.67 -4.25 -1.21
C GLY A 12 -2.54 -4.54 -2.70
N PRO A 13 -1.43 -4.14 -3.32
CA PRO A 13 -1.23 -4.24 -4.75
C PRO A 13 -1.08 -5.68 -5.24
N SER A 14 -1.33 -5.86 -6.54
CA SER A 14 -1.01 -7.10 -7.24
C SER A 14 0.50 -7.31 -7.38
N PRO A 15 0.97 -8.55 -7.61
CA PRO A 15 2.40 -8.87 -7.74
C PRO A 15 3.14 -8.11 -8.87
N ASP A 16 2.43 -7.61 -9.88
CA ASP A 16 3.00 -6.89 -11.01
C ASP A 16 3.00 -5.35 -10.84
N PHE A 17 2.41 -4.84 -9.75
CA PHE A 17 2.13 -3.41 -9.61
C PHE A 17 3.39 -2.56 -9.45
N ALA A 18 4.40 -3.03 -8.69
CA ALA A 18 5.65 -2.32 -8.51
C ALA A 18 6.40 -2.15 -9.85
N ASP A 19 6.50 -3.24 -10.62
CA ASP A 19 7.08 -3.25 -11.97
C ASP A 19 6.32 -2.32 -12.92
N TRP A 20 4.99 -2.32 -12.83
CA TRP A 20 4.15 -1.39 -13.58
C TRP A 20 4.43 0.08 -13.22
N CYS A 21 4.56 0.41 -11.94
CA CYS A 21 4.86 1.77 -11.48
C CYS A 21 6.19 2.27 -12.04
N ILE A 22 7.22 1.41 -12.03
CA ILE A 22 8.54 1.71 -12.59
C ILE A 22 8.44 1.93 -14.10
N LYS A 23 7.79 1.02 -14.82
CA LYS A 23 7.60 1.10 -16.29
C LYS A 23 6.86 2.38 -16.69
N ARG A 24 5.86 2.78 -15.90
CA ARG A 24 5.06 3.99 -16.11
C ARG A 24 5.75 5.26 -15.63
N LYS A 25 6.93 5.15 -15.00
CA LYS A 25 7.68 6.29 -14.42
C LYS A 25 6.85 7.08 -13.41
N ILE A 26 6.02 6.37 -12.63
CA ILE A 26 5.27 6.96 -11.51
C ILE A 26 6.29 7.56 -10.53
N LYS A 27 5.95 8.71 -9.94
CA LYS A 27 6.83 9.43 -9.02
C LYS A 27 6.47 9.22 -7.56
N TRP A 28 5.19 9.06 -7.28
CA TRP A 28 4.70 8.75 -5.95
C TRP A 28 3.29 8.18 -6.04
N LEU A 29 2.85 7.54 -4.97
CA LEU A 29 1.56 6.89 -4.85
C LEU A 29 0.81 7.41 -3.62
N ALA A 30 -0.51 7.29 -3.60
CA ALA A 30 -1.34 7.62 -2.44
C ALA A 30 -2.39 6.53 -2.22
N ILE A 31 -2.66 6.19 -0.96
CA ILE A 31 -3.63 5.15 -0.60
C ILE A 31 -4.40 5.51 0.67
N ASP A 32 -5.68 5.17 0.69
CA ASP A 32 -6.52 5.19 1.90
C ASP A 32 -6.43 3.85 2.65
N CYS A 33 -5.21 3.52 3.09
CA CYS A 33 -4.87 2.36 3.90
C CYS A 33 -3.75 2.76 4.87
N VAL A 34 -3.51 1.92 5.88
CA VAL A 34 -2.38 2.11 6.81
C VAL A 34 -1.04 1.93 6.12
N ALA A 35 -0.97 1.01 5.16
CA ALA A 35 0.21 0.79 4.36
C ALA A 35 -0.13 0.70 2.87
N MET A 36 0.83 0.97 1.99
CA MET A 36 0.74 0.69 0.56
C MET A 36 0.84 -0.81 0.24
N GLU A 37 1.24 -1.63 1.21
CA GLU A 37 1.43 -3.08 1.07
C GLU A 37 0.20 -3.85 1.53
N HIS A 38 0.02 -5.08 1.06
CA HIS A 38 -0.92 -5.95 1.75
C HIS A 38 -0.31 -6.36 3.10
N PRO A 39 -1.04 -6.30 4.24
CA PRO A 39 -0.49 -6.65 5.56
C PRO A 39 0.16 -8.02 5.62
N MET A 40 -0.37 -8.98 4.86
CA MET A 40 0.18 -10.34 4.81
C MET A 40 1.53 -10.47 4.09
N ASN A 41 2.00 -9.42 3.41
CA ASN A 41 3.36 -9.33 2.85
C ASN A 41 4.34 -8.65 3.82
N THR A 42 3.98 -8.57 5.10
CA THR A 42 4.77 -7.95 6.17
C THR A 42 4.82 -8.89 7.38
N ILE A 43 5.48 -8.45 8.47
CA ILE A 43 5.48 -9.18 9.75
C ILE A 43 4.08 -9.43 10.33
N GLN A 44 3.05 -8.69 9.90
CA GLN A 44 1.68 -8.83 10.39
C GLN A 44 1.11 -10.24 10.18
N ARG A 45 1.56 -11.00 9.16
CA ARG A 45 1.14 -12.40 8.98
C ARG A 45 1.52 -13.29 10.16
N LEU A 46 2.64 -13.00 10.82
CA LEU A 46 3.14 -13.76 11.97
C LEU A 46 2.42 -13.34 13.26
N TRP A 47 2.07 -12.06 13.38
CA TRP A 47 1.33 -11.54 14.53
C TRP A 47 -0.16 -11.88 14.49
N HIS A 48 -0.71 -12.07 13.28
CA HIS A 48 -2.12 -12.38 13.05
C HIS A 48 -2.31 -13.67 12.22
N PRO A 49 -1.82 -14.83 12.69
CA PRO A 49 -1.79 -16.07 11.90
C PRO A 49 -3.19 -16.56 11.49
N LYS A 50 -4.22 -16.35 12.32
CA LYS A 50 -5.60 -16.67 11.96
C LYS A 50 -6.11 -15.83 10.78
N THR A 51 -5.78 -14.54 10.77
CA THR A 51 -6.18 -13.64 9.68
C THR A 51 -5.38 -13.90 8.41
N PHE A 52 -4.12 -14.32 8.55
CA PHE A 52 -3.32 -14.81 7.43
C PHE A 52 -3.96 -16.05 6.80
N GLU A 53 -4.37 -17.03 7.59
CA GLU A 53 -5.05 -18.23 7.08
C GLU A 53 -6.35 -17.89 6.33
N GLU A 54 -7.17 -16.97 6.89
CA GLU A 54 -8.37 -16.46 6.20
C GLU A 54 -8.05 -15.80 4.86
N ALA A 55 -6.96 -15.03 4.79
CA ALA A 55 -6.54 -14.36 3.56
C ALA A 55 -5.98 -15.36 2.54
N ASN A 56 -5.20 -16.34 3.01
CA ASN A 56 -4.65 -17.43 2.21
C ASN A 56 -5.76 -18.26 1.55
N GLN A 57 -6.76 -18.68 2.33
CA GLN A 57 -7.89 -19.45 1.78
C GLN A 57 -8.64 -18.65 0.71
N LYS A 58 -8.86 -17.34 0.92
CA LYS A 58 -9.48 -16.49 -0.09
C LYS A 58 -8.65 -16.37 -1.37
N LEU A 59 -7.32 -16.37 -1.24
CA LEU A 59 -6.42 -16.31 -2.39
C LEU A 59 -6.48 -17.63 -3.18
N ILE A 60 -6.45 -18.77 -2.48
CA ILE A 60 -6.58 -20.11 -3.07
C ILE A 60 -7.93 -20.23 -3.78
N ASP A 61 -9.04 -19.80 -3.16
CA ASP A 61 -10.37 -19.88 -3.75
C ASP A 61 -10.52 -19.03 -5.02
N GLN A 62 -9.81 -17.88 -5.09
CA GLN A 62 -9.91 -16.95 -6.22
C GLN A 62 -8.92 -17.25 -7.34
N PHE A 63 -7.73 -17.73 -7.02
CA PHE A 63 -6.61 -17.82 -7.95
C PHE A 63 -6.00 -19.22 -8.06
N GLY A 64 -6.37 -20.15 -7.18
CA GLY A 64 -5.87 -21.53 -7.17
C GLY A 64 -4.42 -21.67 -6.68
N GLN A 65 -3.87 -20.62 -6.07
CA GLN A 65 -2.51 -20.58 -5.54
C GLN A 65 -2.53 -20.13 -4.09
N ASP A 66 -1.65 -20.68 -3.27
CA ASP A 66 -1.45 -20.20 -1.92
C ASP A 66 -0.70 -18.86 -1.90
N TRP A 67 -0.64 -18.24 -0.72
CA TRP A 67 -0.04 -16.93 -0.54
C TRP A 67 1.44 -16.90 -0.89
N ASP A 68 2.20 -17.93 -0.53
CA ASP A 68 3.65 -17.96 -0.74
C ASP A 68 4.01 -18.35 -2.18
N GLU A 69 3.11 -19.01 -2.90
CA GLU A 69 3.21 -19.23 -4.35
C GLU A 69 2.98 -17.94 -5.14
N MET A 70 1.98 -17.13 -4.76
CA MET A 70 1.65 -15.89 -5.47
C MET A 70 2.52 -14.70 -5.03
N TYR A 71 2.80 -14.63 -3.73
CA TYR A 71 3.60 -13.59 -3.09
C TYR A 71 4.82 -14.16 -2.33
N PRO A 72 5.78 -14.80 -3.02
CA PRO A 72 7.06 -15.20 -2.43
C PRO A 72 7.71 -14.06 -1.63
N LEU A 73 8.03 -14.32 -0.36
CA LEU A 73 8.53 -13.30 0.56
C LEU A 73 9.89 -12.72 0.16
N ASP A 74 10.74 -13.48 -0.53
CA ASP A 74 12.03 -13.01 -1.02
C ASP A 74 11.89 -11.84 -2.02
N LYS A 75 10.77 -11.79 -2.73
CA LYS A 75 10.45 -10.72 -3.69
C LYS A 75 9.47 -9.70 -3.13
N TYR A 76 8.38 -10.16 -2.49
CA TYR A 76 7.23 -9.32 -2.18
C TYR A 76 7.16 -8.85 -0.73
N TYR A 77 8.08 -9.29 0.14
CA TYR A 77 8.17 -8.74 1.48
C TYR A 77 8.46 -7.25 1.40
N GLN A 78 7.53 -6.46 1.91
CA GLN A 78 7.57 -5.00 1.85
C GLN A 78 7.95 -4.39 0.49
N ASP A 79 7.41 -4.95 -0.60
CA ASP A 79 7.78 -4.58 -1.99
C ASP A 79 7.69 -3.07 -2.27
N MET A 80 6.62 -2.44 -1.79
CA MET A 80 6.33 -1.03 -2.04
C MET A 80 7.29 -0.08 -1.32
N HIS A 81 7.89 -0.51 -0.22
CA HIS A 81 8.95 0.23 0.44
C HIS A 81 10.33 -0.15 -0.12
N LEU A 82 10.66 -1.43 -0.09
CA LEU A 82 12.03 -1.91 -0.31
C LEU A 82 12.45 -1.83 -1.79
N ASN A 83 11.53 -2.08 -2.73
CA ASN A 83 11.88 -2.12 -4.15
C ASN A 83 11.58 -0.80 -4.89
N LEU A 84 10.72 0.06 -4.33
CA LEU A 84 10.31 1.32 -4.96
C LEU A 84 10.97 2.57 -4.35
N PHE A 85 11.19 2.63 -3.03
CA PHE A 85 11.82 3.82 -2.42
C PHE A 85 13.23 4.09 -2.93
N PRO A 86 14.11 3.08 -3.13
CA PRO A 86 15.43 3.31 -3.72
C PRO A 86 15.37 3.90 -5.14
N LYS A 87 14.23 3.78 -5.83
CA LYS A 87 13.96 4.34 -7.16
C LYS A 87 13.29 5.72 -7.09
N GLY A 88 13.10 6.27 -5.89
CA GLY A 88 12.44 7.54 -5.65
C GLY A 88 10.92 7.52 -5.80
N ILE A 89 10.29 6.34 -5.80
CA ILE A 89 8.84 6.19 -5.89
C ILE A 89 8.30 6.01 -4.47
N VAL A 90 7.91 7.13 -3.84
CA VAL A 90 7.46 7.17 -2.45
C VAL A 90 5.93 7.14 -2.33
N HIS A 91 5.38 7.01 -1.12
CA HIS A 91 3.93 7.02 -0.94
C HIS A 91 3.42 7.90 0.20
N ALA A 92 2.14 8.27 0.09
CA ALA A 92 1.35 8.90 1.13
C ALA A 92 0.22 7.96 1.56
N GLU A 93 0.22 7.57 2.83
CA GLU A 93 -0.71 6.62 3.42
C GLU A 93 -1.75 7.35 4.29
N ASN A 94 -2.85 6.67 4.62
CA ASN A 94 -3.97 7.25 5.37
C ASN A 94 -4.64 8.45 4.66
N LEU A 95 -4.65 8.46 3.33
CA LEU A 95 -5.15 9.55 2.49
C LEU A 95 -6.68 9.58 2.33
N GLY A 96 -7.42 9.06 3.32
CA GLY A 96 -8.88 8.93 3.32
C GLY A 96 -9.66 10.24 3.29
N MET A 97 -10.88 10.23 3.87
CA MET A 97 -11.81 11.38 3.86
C MET A 97 -12.32 11.71 2.45
N ASP A 98 -11.92 12.85 1.88
CA ASP A 98 -12.48 13.39 0.64
C ASP A 98 -12.15 12.52 -0.59
N ILE A 99 -11.06 11.73 -0.54
CA ILE A 99 -10.70 10.80 -1.62
C ILE A 99 -11.81 9.76 -1.85
N ALA A 100 -12.56 9.37 -0.80
CA ALA A 100 -13.62 8.37 -0.90
C ALA A 100 -14.83 8.87 -1.70
N ARG A 101 -14.92 10.19 -1.92
CA ARG A 101 -15.99 10.85 -2.69
C ARG A 101 -15.47 11.46 -3.99
N ALA A 102 -14.16 11.41 -4.22
CA ALA A 102 -13.55 11.97 -5.43
C ALA A 102 -13.89 11.09 -6.64
N GLU A 103 -14.24 11.73 -7.76
CA GLU A 103 -14.45 11.03 -9.02
C GLU A 103 -13.11 10.61 -9.64
N ASN A 104 -13.09 9.51 -10.40
CA ASN A 104 -11.92 9.13 -11.18
C ASN A 104 -11.57 10.24 -12.20
N GLY A 105 -10.29 10.62 -12.25
CA GLY A 105 -9.84 11.67 -13.15
C GLY A 105 -8.41 12.10 -12.88
N ARG A 106 -7.99 13.14 -13.62
CA ARG A 106 -6.71 13.81 -13.39
C ARG A 106 -6.95 14.99 -12.46
N TYR A 107 -6.08 15.11 -11.46
CA TYR A 107 -6.11 16.20 -10.49
C TYR A 107 -4.70 16.75 -10.33
N PHE A 108 -4.60 18.03 -10.02
CA PHE A 108 -3.40 18.61 -9.45
C PHE A 108 -3.42 18.36 -7.94
N ILE A 109 -2.39 17.68 -7.43
CA ILE A 109 -2.30 17.38 -6.00
C ILE A 109 -1.24 18.27 -5.37
N ALA A 110 -1.63 19.07 -4.39
CA ALA A 110 -0.71 19.80 -3.54
C ALA A 110 -0.45 19.00 -2.25
N ALA A 111 0.82 18.82 -1.91
CA ALA A 111 1.28 18.15 -0.70
C ALA A 111 1.99 19.16 0.22
N PHE A 112 1.36 19.52 1.33
CA PHE A 112 1.89 20.43 2.34
C PHE A 112 2.47 19.60 3.49
N ILE A 113 3.75 19.25 3.35
CA ILE A 113 4.49 18.41 4.31
C ILE A 113 5.29 19.26 5.31
N GLN A 114 5.60 18.67 6.48
CA GLN A 114 6.44 19.34 7.47
C GLN A 114 7.90 19.43 7.02
N LYS A 115 8.55 20.55 7.35
CA LYS A 115 10.00 20.69 7.19
C LYS A 115 10.71 20.07 8.38
N GLY A 116 11.61 19.13 8.13
CA GLY A 116 12.47 18.54 9.15
C GLY A 116 13.75 18.01 8.53
N MET A 117 14.73 17.72 9.39
CA MET A 117 15.99 17.09 9.01
C MET A 117 15.92 15.60 9.35
N GLU A 118 16.42 14.76 8.45
CA GLU A 118 16.56 13.30 8.65
C GLU A 118 15.25 12.56 8.99
N LEU A 119 14.11 13.11 8.57
CA LEU A 119 12.81 12.45 8.76
C LEU A 119 12.66 11.26 7.80
N ALA A 120 12.40 10.08 8.36
CA ALA A 120 12.00 8.91 7.58
C ALA A 120 10.57 9.04 7.03
N SER A 121 9.70 9.74 7.74
CA SER A 121 8.33 10.07 7.32
C SER A 121 7.84 11.35 8.02
N CYS A 122 6.78 11.94 7.51
CA CYS A 122 6.11 13.08 8.13
C CYS A 122 4.62 13.08 7.81
N TRP A 123 3.84 13.73 8.66
CA TRP A 123 2.45 14.03 8.34
C TRP A 123 2.38 15.24 7.39
N GLY A 124 1.30 15.32 6.62
CA GLY A 124 1.08 16.41 5.69
C GLY A 124 -0.40 16.64 5.43
N ARG A 125 -0.71 17.79 4.84
CA ARG A 125 -2.04 18.09 4.30
C ARG A 125 -1.99 17.96 2.79
N PHE A 126 -2.88 17.15 2.24
CA PHE A 126 -3.02 16.96 0.79
C PHE A 126 -4.30 17.64 0.30
N VAL A 127 -4.21 18.31 -0.84
CA VAL A 127 -5.35 18.99 -1.47
C VAL A 127 -5.38 18.62 -2.94
N ALA A 128 -6.53 18.18 -3.43
CA ALA A 128 -6.76 17.86 -4.82
C ALA A 128 -7.53 18.99 -5.51
N PHE A 129 -7.01 19.47 -6.64
CA PHE A 129 -7.66 20.45 -7.52
C PHE A 129 -7.97 19.75 -8.84
N LYS A 130 -9.24 19.78 -9.26
CA LYS A 130 -9.68 19.18 -10.53
C LYS A 130 -9.49 20.16 -11.68
#